data_AF-G0EW57-F1
#
_entry.id   AF-G0EW57-F1
#
_cell.length_a   1.000
_cell.length_b   1.000
_cell.length_c   1.000
_cell.angle_alpha   90.00
_cell.angle_beta   90.00
_cell.angle_gamma   90.00
#
_symmetry.space_group_name_H-M   'P 1'
#
loop_
_entity.id
_entity.type
_entity.pdbx_description
1 polymer ?
#
loop_
_entity_poly.entity_id
_entity_poly.type
_entity_poly.pdbx_seq_one_letter_code
_entity_poly.pdbx_strand_id
1 'polypeptide(L)'
;MKKALVIAPNWIGDALMAQPLFALLKARHPRLVIDALAPKWVAPVLARMPEIGRVFPSDLAHGKLQLSARLMFAQQLKNEGYDLAYVLPNSLKSALVPWLAGIPLRIGYRGEARFGLLNVRHANPPRDKRPPMVEHYARLALRPGARLPEDLPEPRLRVDPTRMAATAERFGIAPHTRVIAFCPGAEFGPAKRWPAGHFARLAQMLRRSYPYAQMITLGSAKDAEIAAEIVSEAPFVRNLCGQTSLDDAVDLLALSEAAVCNDSGLMHVTAALNRPQVAVFGSSDPRHTPPLSQAASIMWLQLECSPCFKRECPLGHLRCLKEIEPEMVFVELRKLLHRP
;
A
#
# COMPACT_ATOMS: atom_id res chain seq x y z
N MET A 1 16.87 -8.55 -25.07
CA MET A 1 16.15 -8.89 -23.82
C MET A 1 14.81 -8.18 -23.86
N LYS A 2 13.71 -8.80 -23.41
CA LYS A 2 12.41 -8.12 -23.40
C LYS A 2 12.35 -7.10 -22.26
N LYS A 3 11.78 -5.92 -22.51
CA LYS A 3 11.53 -4.86 -21.52
C LYS A 3 10.03 -4.58 -21.40
N ALA A 4 9.52 -4.52 -20.18
CA ALA A 4 8.16 -4.14 -19.86
C ALA A 4 8.13 -2.82 -19.10
N LEU A 5 7.18 -1.95 -19.46
CA LEU A 5 6.84 -0.74 -18.71
C LEU A 5 5.53 -0.96 -17.95
N VAL A 6 5.52 -0.70 -16.65
CA VAL A 6 4.31 -0.70 -15.83
C VAL A 6 3.84 0.73 -15.62
N ILE A 7 2.59 1.04 -15.97
CA ILE A 7 1.93 2.27 -15.54
C ILE A 7 1.27 1.97 -14.20
N ALA A 8 1.87 2.49 -13.12
CA ALA A 8 1.47 2.17 -11.76
C ALA A 8 0.09 2.76 -11.38
N PRO A 9 -0.60 2.17 -10.39
CA PRO A 9 -1.76 2.79 -9.77
C PRO A 9 -1.37 4.04 -8.97
N ASN A 10 -2.37 4.78 -8.49
CA ASN A 10 -2.16 6.03 -7.75
C ASN A 10 -2.04 5.83 -6.24
N TRP A 11 -2.26 4.62 -5.73
CA TRP A 11 -2.30 4.33 -4.31
C TRP A 11 -1.23 3.31 -3.94
N ILE A 12 -0.61 3.49 -2.77
CA ILE A 12 0.45 2.61 -2.26
C ILE A 12 -0.08 1.18 -2.08
N GLY A 13 -1.29 1.02 -1.53
CA GLY A 13 -1.92 -0.29 -1.36
C GLY A 13 -2.10 -1.02 -2.70
N ASP A 14 -2.73 -0.37 -3.68
CA ASP A 14 -2.90 -0.93 -5.03
C ASP A 14 -1.56 -1.33 -5.67
N ALA A 15 -0.50 -0.53 -5.47
CA ALA A 15 0.83 -0.83 -6.02
C ALA A 15 1.40 -2.12 -5.42
N LEU A 16 1.29 -2.30 -4.10
CA LEU A 16 1.70 -3.53 -3.40
C LEU A 16 0.85 -4.73 -3.82
N MET A 17 -0.46 -4.55 -3.95
CA MET A 17 -1.37 -5.59 -4.46
C MET A 17 -1.08 -5.96 -5.91
N ALA A 18 -0.42 -5.08 -6.68
CA ALA A 18 0.04 -5.37 -8.01
C ALA A 18 1.37 -6.13 -8.05
N GLN A 19 2.13 -6.23 -6.96
CA GLN A 19 3.43 -6.92 -6.98
C GLN A 19 3.38 -8.39 -7.45
N PRO A 20 2.35 -9.19 -7.13
CA PRO A 20 2.28 -10.57 -7.60
C PRO A 20 2.20 -10.70 -9.13
N LEU A 21 1.69 -9.69 -9.83
CA LEU A 21 1.81 -9.58 -11.29
C LEU A 21 3.29 -9.62 -11.71
N PHE A 22 4.13 -8.80 -11.09
CA PHE A 22 5.54 -8.69 -11.45
C PHE A 22 6.31 -9.97 -11.11
N ALA A 23 5.99 -10.59 -9.96
CA ALA A 23 6.58 -11.86 -9.56
C ALA A 23 6.24 -12.99 -10.55
N LEU A 24 4.97 -13.10 -10.96
CA LEU A 24 4.54 -14.07 -11.97
C LEU A 24 5.20 -13.83 -13.33
N LEU A 25 5.36 -12.56 -13.73
CA LEU A 25 6.06 -12.21 -14.98
C LEU A 25 7.53 -12.61 -14.93
N LYS A 26 8.23 -12.36 -13.81
CA LYS A 26 9.63 -12.79 -13.62
C LYS A 26 9.78 -14.31 -13.57
N ALA A 27 8.86 -15.01 -12.92
CA ALA A 27 8.87 -16.48 -12.89
C ALA A 27 8.75 -17.09 -14.30
N ARG A 28 7.88 -16.52 -15.15
CA ARG A 28 7.68 -16.97 -16.53
C ARG A 28 8.78 -16.50 -17.48
N HIS A 29 9.38 -15.34 -17.20
CA HIS A 29 10.39 -14.69 -18.02
C HIS A 29 11.53 -14.13 -17.14
N PRO A 30 12.48 -14.98 -16.70
CA PRO A 30 13.51 -14.57 -15.73
C PRO A 30 14.38 -13.38 -16.18
N ARG A 31 14.57 -13.23 -17.49
CA ARG A 31 15.35 -12.13 -18.11
C ARG A 31 14.50 -10.90 -18.47
N LEU A 32 13.21 -10.87 -18.14
CA LEU A 32 12.35 -9.71 -18.38
C LEU A 32 12.79 -8.56 -17.47
N VAL A 33 13.08 -7.40 -18.05
CA VAL A 33 13.27 -6.17 -17.27
C VAL A 33 11.90 -5.51 -17.11
N ILE A 34 11.56 -5.11 -15.89
CA ILE A 34 10.30 -4.45 -15.57
C ILE A 34 10.64 -3.08 -14.97
N ASP A 35 10.34 -2.02 -15.70
CA ASP A 35 10.45 -0.64 -15.22
C ASP A 35 9.05 -0.08 -14.98
N ALA A 36 8.91 0.96 -14.17
CA ALA A 36 7.61 1.54 -13.82
C ALA A 36 7.55 3.06 -14.02
N LEU A 37 6.44 3.57 -14.56
CA LEU A 37 6.06 4.98 -14.49
C LEU A 37 5.04 5.13 -13.36
N ALA A 38 5.36 5.92 -12.34
CA ALA A 38 4.55 6.01 -11.13
C ALA A 38 4.43 7.45 -10.62
N PRO A 39 3.36 7.80 -9.89
CA PRO A 39 3.34 9.04 -9.13
C PRO A 39 4.48 9.10 -8.12
N LYS A 40 5.02 10.29 -7.86
CA LYS A 40 6.14 10.51 -6.92
C LYS A 40 5.93 9.86 -5.55
N TRP A 41 4.69 9.82 -5.05
CA TRP A 41 4.36 9.23 -3.75
C TRP A 41 4.18 7.70 -3.77
N VAL A 42 4.11 7.05 -4.94
CA VAL A 42 4.08 5.58 -5.07
C VAL A 42 5.46 5.03 -5.46
N ALA A 43 6.24 5.83 -6.17
CA ALA A 43 7.55 5.46 -6.70
C ALA A 43 8.51 4.82 -5.66
N PRO A 44 8.63 5.33 -4.41
CA PRO A 44 9.50 4.73 -3.39
C PRO A 44 9.19 3.25 -3.11
N VAL A 45 7.92 2.88 -3.06
CA VAL A 45 7.51 1.49 -2.79
C VAL A 45 7.81 0.58 -3.97
N LEU A 46 7.58 1.05 -5.20
CA LEU A 46 7.95 0.29 -6.41
C LEU A 46 9.46 0.09 -6.52
N ALA A 47 10.26 1.10 -6.18
CA ALA A 47 11.72 1.02 -6.22
C ALA A 47 12.29 -0.02 -5.24
N ARG A 48 11.52 -0.39 -4.22
CA ARG A 48 11.87 -1.42 -3.24
C ARG A 48 11.37 -2.82 -3.60
N MET A 49 10.59 -2.98 -4.68
CA MET A 49 10.15 -4.30 -5.14
C MET A 49 11.30 -5.02 -5.85
N PRO A 50 11.63 -6.28 -5.49
CA PRO A 50 12.72 -6.99 -6.14
C PRO A 50 12.59 -7.18 -7.65
N GLU A 51 11.36 -7.16 -8.14
CA GLU A 51 11.02 -7.40 -9.54
C GLU A 51 11.20 -6.16 -10.43
N ILE A 52 11.19 -4.96 -9.83
CA ILE A 52 11.25 -3.67 -10.52
C ILE A 52 12.71 -3.22 -10.66
N GLY A 53 13.07 -2.77 -11.86
CA GLY A 53 14.37 -2.19 -12.19
C GLY A 53 14.40 -0.69 -11.92
N ARG A 54 14.01 0.12 -12.90
CA ARG A 54 13.93 1.57 -12.78
C ARG A 54 12.51 2.04 -12.54
N VAL A 55 12.38 3.10 -11.75
CA VAL A 55 11.11 3.81 -11.54
C VAL A 55 11.25 5.23 -12.05
N PHE A 56 10.38 5.62 -12.97
CA PHE A 56 10.22 6.98 -13.49
C PHE A 56 9.15 7.68 -12.64
N PRO A 57 9.54 8.57 -11.71
CA PRO A 57 8.57 9.35 -10.96
C PRO A 57 7.89 10.36 -11.89
N SER A 58 6.58 10.54 -11.71
CA SER A 58 5.77 11.43 -12.54
C SER A 58 4.97 12.43 -11.72
N ASP A 59 4.83 13.63 -12.29
CA ASP A 59 3.97 14.72 -11.80
C ASP A 59 2.57 14.70 -12.46
N LEU A 60 2.19 13.55 -13.01
CA LEU A 60 0.87 13.37 -13.60
C LEU A 60 -0.17 13.26 -12.47
N ALA A 61 -0.85 14.37 -12.22
CA ALA A 61 -1.86 14.49 -11.18
C ALA A 61 -3.05 13.55 -11.45
N HIS A 62 -3.57 12.99 -10.36
CA HIS A 62 -4.83 12.25 -10.38
C HIS A 62 -5.96 13.16 -10.91
N GLY A 63 -6.94 12.60 -11.63
CA GLY A 63 -8.02 13.39 -12.23
C GLY A 63 -7.67 14.23 -13.48
N LYS A 64 -6.44 14.76 -13.62
CA LYS A 64 -6.05 15.64 -14.74
C LYS A 64 -5.53 14.91 -16.00
N LEU A 65 -5.75 15.47 -17.20
CA LEU A 65 -5.29 14.91 -18.49
C LEU A 65 -3.82 15.24 -18.81
N GLN A 66 -3.33 16.44 -18.50
CA GLN A 66 -1.93 16.87 -18.67
C GLN A 66 -1.24 16.29 -19.94
N LEU A 67 -1.77 16.62 -21.12
CA LEU A 67 -1.35 15.98 -22.37
C LEU A 67 0.11 16.27 -22.73
N SER A 68 0.58 17.52 -22.56
CA SER A 68 1.98 17.90 -22.82
C SER A 68 2.96 17.09 -21.96
N ALA A 69 2.69 16.95 -20.65
CA ALA A 69 3.50 16.13 -19.77
C ALA A 69 3.49 14.65 -20.17
N ARG A 70 2.35 14.12 -20.63
CA ARG A 70 2.26 12.75 -21.15
C ARG A 70 3.06 12.56 -22.44
N LEU A 71 3.06 13.55 -23.33
CA LEU A 71 3.87 13.54 -24.55
C LEU A 71 5.37 13.56 -24.22
N MET A 72 5.79 14.37 -23.25
CA MET A 72 7.18 14.38 -22.77
C MET A 72 7.60 13.01 -22.22
N PHE A 73 6.79 12.41 -21.34
CA PHE A 73 7.07 11.05 -20.85
C PHE A 73 7.09 10.02 -21.98
N ALA A 74 6.15 10.11 -22.93
CA ALA A 74 6.12 9.20 -24.06
C ALA A 74 7.39 9.32 -24.92
N GLN A 75 7.87 10.53 -25.18
CA GLN A 75 9.10 10.76 -25.93
C GLN A 75 10.33 10.24 -25.18
N GLN A 76 10.41 10.47 -23.86
CA GLN A 76 11.46 9.93 -23.01
C GLN A 76 11.48 8.39 -23.04
N LEU A 77 10.30 7.76 -22.95
CA LEU A 77 10.16 6.31 -22.87
C LEU A 77 10.23 5.62 -24.24
N LYS A 78 10.04 6.34 -25.35
CA LYS A 78 10.17 5.79 -26.71
C LYS A 78 11.58 5.27 -26.96
N ASN A 79 12.59 5.99 -26.49
CA ASN A 79 14.00 5.62 -26.66
C ASN A 79 14.43 4.44 -25.77
N GLU A 80 13.59 4.01 -24.83
CA GLU A 80 13.90 2.90 -23.93
C GLU A 80 13.65 1.52 -24.55
N GLY A 81 12.95 1.45 -25.69
CA GLY A 81 12.73 0.21 -26.42
C GLY A 81 11.87 -0.82 -25.67
N TYR A 82 10.78 -0.40 -25.02
CA TYR A 82 9.86 -1.32 -24.35
C TYR A 82 9.05 -2.16 -25.36
N ASP A 83 8.98 -3.46 -25.14
CA ASP A 83 8.17 -4.40 -25.93
C ASP A 83 6.74 -4.50 -25.39
N LEU A 84 6.58 -4.32 -24.08
CA LEU A 84 5.34 -4.56 -23.35
C LEU A 84 5.02 -3.36 -22.47
N ALA A 85 3.74 -3.04 -22.34
CA ALA A 85 3.25 -2.10 -21.34
C ALA A 85 2.08 -2.71 -20.56
N TYR A 86 2.14 -2.65 -19.23
CA TYR A 86 1.04 -3.04 -18.34
C TYR A 86 0.41 -1.79 -17.76
N VAL A 87 -0.85 -1.51 -18.11
CA VAL A 87 -1.59 -0.33 -17.67
C VAL A 87 -2.56 -0.69 -16.56
N LEU A 88 -2.15 -0.45 -15.31
CA LEU A 88 -2.87 -0.88 -14.12
C LEU A 88 -4.09 0.01 -13.77
N PRO A 89 -4.05 1.35 -13.91
CA PRO A 89 -5.24 2.17 -13.74
C PRO A 89 -6.32 1.85 -14.79
N ASN A 90 -7.58 2.11 -14.48
CA ASN A 90 -8.70 1.91 -15.43
C ASN A 90 -8.98 3.11 -16.36
N SER A 91 -8.41 4.28 -16.05
CA SER A 91 -8.69 5.52 -16.80
C SER A 91 -8.10 5.52 -18.20
N LEU A 92 -8.79 6.13 -19.17
CA LEU A 92 -8.34 6.21 -20.56
C LEU A 92 -6.98 6.89 -20.68
N LYS A 93 -6.81 8.01 -19.98
CA LYS A 93 -5.57 8.80 -19.97
C LYS A 93 -4.34 8.05 -19.46
N SER A 94 -4.50 6.97 -18.70
CA SER A 94 -3.36 6.16 -18.22
C SER A 94 -2.73 5.34 -19.35
N ALA A 95 -3.49 5.01 -20.39
CA ALA A 95 -3.00 4.26 -21.55
C ALA A 95 -2.37 5.15 -22.63
N LEU A 96 -2.47 6.47 -22.52
CA LEU A 96 -1.92 7.41 -23.50
C LEU A 96 -0.40 7.35 -23.58
N VAL A 97 0.31 7.29 -22.44
CA VAL A 97 1.79 7.30 -22.45
C VAL A 97 2.35 6.06 -23.19
N PRO A 98 1.94 4.81 -22.87
CA PRO A 98 2.37 3.66 -23.65
C PRO A 98 2.00 3.69 -25.13
N TRP A 99 0.83 4.24 -25.46
CA TRP A 99 0.37 4.34 -26.84
C TRP A 99 1.18 5.37 -27.64
N LEU A 100 1.39 6.58 -27.10
CA LEU A 100 2.20 7.64 -27.69
C LEU A 100 3.69 7.23 -27.81
N ALA A 101 4.19 6.44 -26.86
CA ALA A 101 5.55 5.90 -26.90
C ALA A 101 5.74 4.80 -27.97
N GLY A 102 4.65 4.35 -28.62
CA GLY A 102 4.72 3.33 -29.66
C GLY A 102 4.98 1.91 -29.14
N ILE A 103 4.71 1.63 -27.86
CA ILE A 103 4.97 0.30 -27.28
C ILE A 103 4.04 -0.73 -27.94
N PRO A 104 4.55 -1.82 -28.55
CA PRO A 104 3.76 -2.64 -29.46
C PRO A 104 2.69 -3.47 -28.75
N LEU A 105 2.96 -4.01 -27.56
CA LEU A 105 1.98 -4.77 -26.77
C LEU A 105 1.56 -3.99 -25.53
N ARG A 106 0.29 -3.60 -25.44
CA ARG A 106 -0.26 -2.76 -24.37
C ARG A 106 -1.41 -3.50 -23.71
N ILE A 107 -1.13 -4.01 -22.52
CA ILE A 107 -1.95 -4.92 -21.74
C ILE A 107 -2.63 -4.17 -20.60
N GLY A 108 -3.90 -4.45 -20.36
CA GLY A 108 -4.62 -3.94 -19.21
C GLY A 108 -6.08 -4.36 -19.22
N TYR A 109 -6.82 -3.94 -18.21
CA TYR A 109 -8.26 -4.11 -18.18
C TYR A 109 -8.96 -3.23 -19.24
N ARG A 110 -10.23 -3.48 -19.57
CA ARG A 110 -10.97 -2.61 -20.52
C ARG A 110 -11.12 -1.19 -19.96
N GLY A 111 -11.47 -1.05 -18.69
CA GLY A 111 -11.66 0.24 -18.02
C GLY A 111 -12.64 1.15 -18.78
N GLU A 112 -12.26 2.42 -18.96
CA GLU A 112 -13.01 3.44 -19.72
C GLU A 112 -12.95 3.22 -21.25
N ALA A 113 -13.34 2.04 -21.74
CA ALA A 113 -13.41 1.70 -23.16
C ALA A 113 -12.14 2.04 -23.96
N ARG A 114 -10.97 1.61 -23.47
CA ARG A 114 -9.63 1.92 -24.00
C ARG A 114 -9.28 1.21 -25.31
N PHE A 115 -10.23 1.15 -26.24
CA PHE A 115 -10.05 0.57 -27.56
C PHE A 115 -8.96 1.32 -28.34
N GLY A 116 -8.11 0.59 -29.05
CA GLY A 116 -6.92 1.13 -29.74
C GLY A 116 -5.72 1.41 -28.80
N LEU A 117 -5.97 2.12 -27.69
CA LEU A 117 -4.93 2.43 -26.70
C LEU A 117 -4.36 1.17 -26.03
N LEU A 118 -5.21 0.19 -25.74
CA LEU A 118 -4.81 -1.15 -25.33
C LEU A 118 -5.17 -2.15 -26.43
N ASN A 119 -4.23 -3.01 -26.81
CA ASN A 119 -4.45 -4.06 -27.81
C ASN A 119 -4.52 -5.47 -27.21
N VAL A 120 -4.14 -5.65 -25.94
CA VAL A 120 -4.45 -6.85 -25.15
C VAL A 120 -5.32 -6.43 -23.97
N ARG A 121 -6.59 -6.84 -23.98
CA ARG A 121 -7.59 -6.31 -23.03
C ARG A 121 -8.21 -7.43 -22.21
N HIS A 122 -8.19 -7.28 -20.90
CA HIS A 122 -8.94 -8.13 -19.97
C HIS A 122 -10.32 -7.53 -19.72
N ALA A 123 -11.34 -8.36 -19.60
CA ALA A 123 -12.68 -7.90 -19.21
C ALA A 123 -12.66 -7.40 -17.76
N ASN A 124 -13.35 -6.30 -17.48
CA ASN A 124 -13.53 -5.84 -16.11
C ASN A 124 -14.59 -6.74 -15.44
N PRO A 125 -14.30 -7.33 -14.27
CA PRO A 125 -15.32 -8.09 -13.55
C PRO A 125 -16.48 -7.16 -13.12
N PRO A 126 -17.74 -7.66 -13.17
CA PRO A 126 -18.90 -7.01 -12.55
C PRO A 126 -18.63 -6.66 -11.09
N ARG A 127 -19.30 -5.62 -10.55
CA ARG A 127 -19.03 -5.13 -9.19
C ARG A 127 -19.25 -6.19 -8.11
N ASP A 128 -20.29 -7.00 -8.27
CA ASP A 128 -20.70 -8.13 -7.42
C ASP A 128 -19.77 -9.35 -7.52
N LYS A 129 -18.93 -9.42 -8.56
CA LYS A 129 -18.00 -10.55 -8.82
C LYS A 129 -16.56 -10.10 -8.86
N ARG A 130 -16.21 -9.01 -8.17
CA ARG A 130 -14.83 -8.53 -8.11
C ARG A 130 -13.99 -9.47 -7.24
N PRO A 131 -12.95 -10.10 -7.81
CA PRO A 131 -12.03 -10.87 -7.00
C PRO A 131 -11.24 -9.93 -6.08
N PRO A 132 -10.53 -10.48 -5.08
CA PRO A 132 -9.51 -9.74 -4.34
C PRO A 132 -8.59 -8.95 -5.28
N MET A 133 -8.16 -7.76 -4.85
CA MET A 133 -7.39 -6.86 -5.72
C MET A 133 -6.07 -7.48 -6.19
N VAL A 134 -5.49 -8.36 -5.37
CA VAL A 134 -4.28 -9.11 -5.70
C VAL A 134 -4.48 -10.03 -6.89
N GLU A 135 -5.57 -10.79 -6.91
CA GLU A 135 -5.94 -11.64 -8.05
C GLU A 135 -6.26 -10.80 -9.28
N HIS A 136 -6.93 -9.66 -9.08
CA HIS A 136 -7.24 -8.74 -10.16
C HIS A 136 -5.98 -8.31 -10.90
N TYR A 137 -4.92 -7.92 -10.19
CA TYR A 137 -3.66 -7.56 -10.84
C TYR A 137 -2.89 -8.78 -11.35
N ALA A 138 -2.80 -9.86 -10.58
CA ALA A 138 -2.07 -11.07 -10.96
C ALA A 138 -2.57 -11.68 -12.28
N ARG A 139 -3.87 -11.58 -12.58
CA ARG A 139 -4.46 -12.03 -13.86
C ARG A 139 -3.84 -11.37 -15.09
N LEU A 140 -3.31 -10.15 -14.98
CA LEU A 140 -2.63 -9.47 -16.10
C LEU A 140 -1.32 -10.17 -16.49
N ALA A 141 -0.76 -11.06 -15.65
CA ALA A 141 0.43 -11.83 -15.98
C ALA A 141 0.15 -12.93 -17.03
N LEU A 142 -1.14 -13.21 -17.26
CA LEU A 142 -1.61 -14.33 -18.05
C LEU A 142 -2.38 -13.83 -19.28
N ARG A 143 -2.66 -14.74 -20.22
CA ARG A 143 -3.56 -14.44 -21.34
C ARG A 143 -4.99 -14.20 -20.81
N PRO A 144 -5.79 -13.32 -21.44
CA PRO A 144 -7.19 -13.15 -21.08
C PRO A 144 -7.93 -14.50 -21.03
N GLY A 145 -8.68 -14.74 -19.96
CA GLY A 145 -9.44 -15.98 -19.73
C GLY A 145 -8.65 -17.16 -19.13
N ALA A 146 -7.33 -17.06 -18.99
CA ALA A 146 -6.53 -18.10 -18.34
C ALA A 146 -6.86 -18.24 -16.85
N ARG A 147 -6.75 -19.47 -16.33
CA ARG A 147 -6.86 -19.78 -14.90
C ARG A 147 -5.65 -19.21 -14.15
N LEU A 148 -5.91 -18.55 -13.03
CA LEU A 148 -4.88 -18.04 -12.12
C LEU A 148 -4.28 -19.22 -11.32
N PRO A 149 -2.97 -19.20 -11.01
CA PRO A 149 -2.40 -20.11 -10.01
C PRO A 149 -3.16 -20.02 -8.69
N GLU A 150 -3.23 -21.14 -7.97
CA GLU A 150 -3.89 -21.19 -6.65
C GLU A 150 -3.09 -20.39 -5.62
N ASP A 151 -1.76 -20.52 -5.65
CA ASP A 151 -0.85 -19.76 -4.81
C ASP A 151 -0.28 -18.56 -5.55
N LEU A 152 -0.58 -17.37 -5.04
CA LEU A 152 0.02 -16.12 -5.50
C LEU A 152 1.21 -15.75 -4.60
N PRO A 153 2.32 -15.24 -5.19
CA PRO A 153 3.42 -14.70 -4.40
C PRO A 153 2.93 -13.60 -3.47
N GLU A 154 3.38 -13.60 -2.21
CA GLU A 154 3.13 -12.50 -1.29
C GLU A 154 3.96 -11.26 -1.68
N PRO A 155 3.43 -10.03 -1.51
CA PRO A 155 4.22 -8.81 -1.67
C PRO A 155 5.42 -8.79 -0.71
N ARG A 156 6.54 -8.25 -1.19
CA ARG A 156 7.79 -8.12 -0.40
C ARG A 156 8.56 -6.86 -0.76
N LEU A 157 9.13 -6.19 0.23
CA LEU A 157 9.97 -5.01 0.01
C LEU A 157 11.42 -5.27 0.43
N ARG A 158 12.36 -4.73 -0.35
CA ARG A 158 13.77 -4.68 0.02
C ARG A 158 14.00 -3.63 1.10
N VAL A 159 14.83 -4.00 2.06
CA VAL A 159 15.30 -3.14 3.14
C VAL A 159 16.83 -3.12 3.09
N ASP A 160 17.41 -1.92 3.13
CA ASP A 160 18.85 -1.71 3.25
C ASP A 160 19.17 -1.46 4.73
N PRO A 161 19.89 -2.35 5.42
CA PRO A 161 20.21 -2.19 6.84
C PRO A 161 20.99 -0.93 7.16
N THR A 162 21.90 -0.49 6.29
CA THR A 162 22.72 0.72 6.49
C THR A 162 21.83 1.95 6.46
N ARG A 163 20.95 2.01 5.47
CA ARG A 163 19.98 3.10 5.34
C ARG A 163 18.97 3.08 6.49
N MET A 164 18.49 1.91 6.88
CA MET A 164 17.57 1.75 8.01
C MET A 164 18.19 2.26 9.32
N ALA A 165 19.47 1.95 9.59
CA ALA A 165 20.20 2.47 10.75
C ALA A 165 20.33 4.00 10.71
N ALA A 166 20.69 4.58 9.56
CA ALA A 166 20.76 6.02 9.39
C ALA A 166 19.38 6.71 9.56
N THR A 167 18.31 6.08 9.06
CA THR A 167 16.93 6.57 9.26
C THR A 167 16.55 6.53 10.74
N ALA A 168 16.88 5.45 11.46
CA ALA A 168 16.63 5.31 12.89
C ALA A 168 17.33 6.41 13.69
N GLU A 169 18.62 6.64 13.44
CA GLU A 169 19.41 7.71 14.07
C GLU A 169 18.80 9.09 13.80
N ARG A 170 18.49 9.39 12.53
CA ARG A 170 17.93 10.69 12.13
C ARG A 170 16.62 11.01 12.83
N PHE A 171 15.77 10.00 13.06
CA PHE A 171 14.50 10.17 13.77
C PHE A 171 14.59 9.86 15.27
N GLY A 172 15.81 9.73 15.81
CA GLY A 172 16.09 9.55 17.24
C GLY A 172 15.51 8.27 17.82
N ILE A 173 15.51 7.20 17.04
CA ILE A 173 15.15 5.85 17.47
C ILE A 173 16.37 5.21 18.12
N ALA A 174 16.24 4.81 19.38
CA ALA A 174 17.39 4.28 20.11
C ALA A 174 17.78 2.88 19.57
N PRO A 175 19.08 2.56 19.49
CA PRO A 175 19.50 1.21 19.12
C PRO A 175 19.03 0.20 20.17
N HIS A 176 18.79 -1.04 19.74
CA HIS A 176 18.38 -2.17 20.60
C HIS A 176 17.09 -1.96 21.41
N THR A 177 16.28 -0.95 21.06
CA THR A 177 14.95 -0.77 21.64
C THR A 177 13.88 -1.44 20.79
N ARG A 178 12.81 -1.90 21.44
CA ARG A 178 11.61 -2.36 20.74
C ARG A 178 10.87 -1.16 20.20
N VAL A 179 10.50 -1.17 18.92
CA VAL A 179 9.74 -0.09 18.30
C VAL A 179 8.35 -0.60 17.95
N ILE A 180 7.32 0.12 18.38
CA ILE A 180 5.92 -0.15 18.01
C ILE A 180 5.40 1.04 17.20
N ALA A 181 4.98 0.78 15.97
CA ALA A 181 4.47 1.81 15.08
C ALA A 181 2.94 1.89 15.11
N PHE A 182 2.40 3.10 15.14
CA PHE A 182 1.00 3.37 14.90
C PHE A 182 0.85 4.07 13.55
N CYS A 183 -0.06 3.58 12.71
CA CYS A 183 -0.43 4.22 11.45
C CYS A 183 -1.88 4.70 11.55
N PRO A 184 -2.14 5.84 12.24
CA PRO A 184 -3.49 6.30 12.55
C PRO A 184 -4.19 6.93 11.34
N GLY A 185 -3.45 7.22 10.28
CA GLY A 185 -3.99 7.82 9.07
C GLY A 185 -4.88 6.87 8.25
N ALA A 186 -5.76 7.47 7.45
CA ALA A 186 -6.44 6.79 6.36
C ALA A 186 -6.83 7.80 5.27
N GLU A 187 -6.26 7.62 4.08
CA GLU A 187 -6.45 8.52 2.92
C GLU A 187 -7.88 8.45 2.35
N PHE A 188 -8.56 7.32 2.52
CA PHE A 188 -9.95 7.16 2.07
C PHE A 188 -10.93 8.09 2.82
N GLY A 189 -10.70 8.34 4.11
CA GLY A 189 -11.54 9.21 4.91
C GLY A 189 -11.69 8.75 6.37
N PRO A 190 -12.40 9.55 7.19
CA PRO A 190 -12.57 9.30 8.61
C PRO A 190 -13.27 7.98 8.94
N ALA A 191 -14.11 7.44 8.04
CA ALA A 191 -14.78 6.15 8.25
C ALA A 191 -13.87 4.92 8.23
N LYS A 192 -12.55 5.12 8.05
CA LYS A 192 -11.51 4.10 8.21
C LYS A 192 -10.52 4.41 9.34
N ARG A 193 -10.68 5.51 10.09
CA ARG A 193 -9.73 5.93 11.11
C ARG A 193 -10.18 5.47 12.49
N TRP A 194 -9.46 4.51 13.06
CA TRP A 194 -9.64 4.15 14.48
C TRP A 194 -9.40 5.39 15.37
N PRO A 195 -10.20 5.62 16.43
CA PRO A 195 -10.16 6.87 17.19
C PRO A 195 -8.78 7.19 17.78
N ALA A 196 -8.43 8.49 17.86
CA ALA A 196 -7.18 8.94 18.44
C ALA A 196 -7.02 8.51 19.91
N GLY A 197 -8.07 8.72 20.72
CA GLY A 197 -8.10 8.29 22.12
C GLY A 197 -7.91 6.78 22.29
N HIS A 198 -8.36 5.98 21.32
CA HIS A 198 -8.15 4.53 21.33
C HIS A 198 -6.68 4.16 21.09
N PHE A 199 -6.01 4.83 20.14
CA PHE A 199 -4.56 4.72 19.96
C PHE A 199 -3.79 5.17 21.21
N ALA A 200 -4.17 6.30 21.83
CA ALA A 200 -3.53 6.80 23.03
C ALA A 200 -3.68 5.83 24.22
N ARG A 201 -4.88 5.28 24.42
CA ARG A 201 -5.15 4.27 25.44
C ARG A 201 -4.34 3.01 25.22
N LEU A 202 -4.25 2.53 23.97
CA LEU A 202 -3.39 1.41 23.60
C LEU A 202 -1.92 1.70 23.91
N ALA A 203 -1.43 2.90 23.60
CA ALA A 203 -0.07 3.32 23.91
C ALA A 203 0.23 3.30 25.41
N GLN A 204 -0.73 3.71 26.25
CA GLN A 204 -0.62 3.64 27.71
C GLN A 204 -0.55 2.19 28.21
N MET A 205 -1.36 1.29 27.64
CA MET A 205 -1.33 -0.15 27.97
C MET A 205 0.02 -0.78 27.58
N LEU A 206 0.53 -0.43 26.41
CA LEU A 206 1.83 -0.88 25.91
C LEU A 206 2.97 -0.35 26.77
N ARG A 207 2.95 0.93 27.17
CA ARG A 207 3.97 1.50 28.06
C ARG A 207 4.06 0.74 29.39
N ARG A 208 2.93 0.33 29.96
CA ARG A 208 2.90 -0.44 31.22
C ARG A 208 3.51 -1.84 31.07
N SER A 209 3.33 -2.46 29.90
CA SER A 209 3.77 -3.84 29.65
C SER A 209 5.18 -3.93 29.05
N TYR A 210 5.59 -2.90 28.32
CA TYR A 210 6.87 -2.78 27.62
C TYR A 210 7.48 -1.40 27.92
N PRO A 211 7.95 -1.14 29.15
CA PRO A 211 8.36 0.21 29.60
C PRO A 211 9.51 0.80 28.80
N TYR A 212 10.33 -0.04 28.17
CA TYR A 212 11.47 0.38 27.35
C TYR A 212 11.18 0.48 25.85
N ALA A 213 9.96 0.11 25.40
CA ALA A 213 9.60 0.22 24.00
C ALA A 213 9.40 1.69 23.59
N GLN A 214 9.89 2.05 22.41
CA GLN A 214 9.61 3.31 21.75
C GLN A 214 8.36 3.17 20.89
N MET A 215 7.45 4.13 21.01
CA MET A 215 6.23 4.18 20.21
C MET A 215 6.30 5.36 19.26
N ILE A 216 5.98 5.12 18.00
CA ILE A 216 6.04 6.15 16.94
C ILE A 216 4.71 6.20 16.17
N THR A 217 4.28 7.38 15.72
CA THR A 217 3.19 7.50 14.73
C THR A 217 3.77 7.78 13.35
N LEU A 218 3.32 7.03 12.34
CA LEU A 218 3.71 7.18 10.95
C LEU A 218 2.49 7.52 10.08
N GLY A 219 2.66 8.45 9.16
CA GLY A 219 1.59 8.95 8.31
C GLY A 219 2.03 10.12 7.45
N SER A 220 1.13 10.56 6.59
CA SER A 220 1.33 11.74 5.76
C SER A 220 1.20 13.03 6.59
N ALA A 221 1.48 14.19 5.99
CA ALA A 221 1.23 15.48 6.62
C ALA A 221 -0.26 15.70 6.97
N LYS A 222 -1.20 15.05 6.26
CA LYS A 222 -2.63 15.09 6.58
C LYS A 222 -3.01 14.34 7.86
N ASP A 223 -2.09 13.50 8.36
CA ASP A 223 -2.28 12.69 9.55
C ASP A 223 -1.61 13.31 10.79
N ALA A 224 -1.07 14.54 10.66
CA ALA A 224 -0.42 15.26 11.75
C ALA A 224 -1.40 15.62 12.88
N GLU A 225 -2.65 15.97 12.54
CA GLU A 225 -3.70 16.34 13.52
C GLU A 225 -4.07 15.16 14.42
N ILE A 226 -4.46 14.02 13.82
CA ILE A 226 -4.77 12.81 14.60
C ILE A 226 -3.57 12.32 15.42
N ALA A 227 -2.35 12.48 14.91
CA ALA A 227 -1.15 12.13 15.67
C ALA A 227 -0.91 13.09 16.85
N ALA A 228 -1.22 14.37 16.71
CA ALA A 228 -1.16 15.32 17.82
C ALA A 228 -2.18 15.01 18.92
N GLU A 229 -3.40 14.59 18.55
CA GLU A 229 -4.41 14.09 19.50
C GLU A 229 -3.91 12.85 20.26
N ILE A 230 -3.23 11.92 19.59
CA ILE A 230 -2.63 10.75 20.26
C ILE A 230 -1.55 11.19 21.26
N VAL A 231 -0.68 12.12 20.86
CA VAL A 231 0.43 12.59 21.70
C VAL A 231 -0.04 13.43 22.89
N SER A 232 -1.16 14.16 22.79
CA SER A 232 -1.69 14.93 23.92
C SER A 232 -2.09 14.02 25.10
N GLU A 233 -2.60 12.82 24.82
CA GLU A 233 -2.97 11.81 25.82
C GLU A 233 -1.86 10.78 26.12
N ALA A 234 -0.88 10.66 25.23
CA ALA A 234 0.28 9.77 25.37
C ALA A 234 1.58 10.50 24.95
N PRO A 235 2.08 11.45 25.77
CA PRO A 235 3.17 12.37 25.40
C PRO A 235 4.52 11.69 25.15
N PHE A 236 4.65 10.42 25.52
CA PHE A 236 5.83 9.61 25.28
C PHE A 236 5.82 8.91 23.91
N VAL A 237 4.75 9.04 23.12
CA VAL A 237 4.68 8.60 21.73
C VAL A 237 5.33 9.68 20.85
N ARG A 238 6.23 9.28 19.96
CA ARG A 238 6.90 10.20 19.04
C ARG A 238 6.07 10.39 17.78
N ASN A 239 5.58 11.60 17.54
CA ASN A 239 4.89 11.91 16.29
C ASN A 239 5.88 12.11 15.14
N LEU A 240 5.81 11.25 14.12
CA LEU A 240 6.58 11.37 12.87
C LEU A 240 5.69 11.57 11.63
N CYS A 241 4.37 11.74 11.80
CA CYS A 241 3.45 12.02 10.70
C CYS A 241 3.83 13.32 9.98
N GLY A 242 3.99 13.25 8.66
CA GLY A 242 4.40 14.39 7.84
C GLY A 242 5.87 14.78 7.94
N GLN A 243 6.66 14.12 8.78
CA GLN A 243 8.10 14.38 8.96
C GLN A 243 8.98 13.36 8.22
N THR A 244 8.39 12.25 7.79
CA THR A 244 9.06 11.17 7.07
C THR A 244 8.72 11.21 5.58
N SER A 245 9.68 10.91 4.72
CA SER A 245 9.36 10.44 3.37
C SER A 245 8.73 9.03 3.43
N LEU A 246 8.05 8.59 2.37
CA LEU A 246 7.56 7.20 2.31
C LEU A 246 8.70 6.19 2.45
N ASP A 247 9.84 6.57 1.90
CA ASP A 247 11.06 5.81 1.94
C ASP A 247 11.53 5.59 3.39
N ASP A 248 11.48 6.63 4.22
CA ASP A 248 11.79 6.55 5.66
C ASP A 248 10.75 5.74 6.43
N ALA A 249 9.46 5.91 6.08
CA ALA A 249 8.40 5.15 6.71
C ALA A 249 8.55 3.64 6.48
N VAL A 250 9.03 3.22 5.30
CA VAL A 250 9.36 1.81 5.03
C VAL A 250 10.49 1.33 5.94
N ASP A 251 11.55 2.12 6.13
CA ASP A 251 12.68 1.74 7.01
C ASP A 251 12.25 1.67 8.49
N LEU A 252 11.47 2.64 8.96
CA LEU A 252 10.96 2.66 10.33
C LEU A 252 9.98 1.53 10.60
N LEU A 253 9.13 1.18 9.62
CA LEU A 253 8.27 0.00 9.72
C LEU A 253 9.10 -1.29 9.70
N ALA A 254 10.15 -1.37 8.88
CA ALA A 254 11.03 -2.55 8.83
C ALA A 254 11.76 -2.79 10.17
N LEU A 255 12.16 -1.70 10.83
CA LEU A 255 12.74 -1.73 12.18
C LEU A 255 11.72 -2.05 13.27
N SER A 256 10.44 -1.72 13.04
CA SER A 256 9.38 -1.91 14.03
C SER A 256 9.15 -3.39 14.30
N GLU A 257 9.00 -3.71 15.59
CA GLU A 257 8.71 -5.08 16.03
C GLU A 257 7.24 -5.43 15.79
N ALA A 258 6.35 -4.44 15.90
CA ALA A 258 4.98 -4.57 15.47
C ALA A 258 4.37 -3.22 15.07
N ALA A 259 3.26 -3.26 14.35
CA ALA A 259 2.48 -2.08 14.03
C ALA A 259 0.97 -2.25 14.26
N VAL A 260 0.29 -1.14 14.50
CA VAL A 260 -1.17 -1.05 14.51
C VAL A 260 -1.58 -0.08 13.42
N CYS A 261 -2.31 -0.56 12.42
CA CYS A 261 -2.63 0.19 11.23
C CYS A 261 -4.13 0.21 10.99
N ASN A 262 -4.65 1.35 10.53
CA ASN A 262 -5.92 1.38 9.83
C ASN A 262 -5.77 0.81 8.41
N ASP A 263 -6.87 0.43 7.75
CA ASP A 263 -6.89 0.09 6.32
C ASP A 263 -6.41 1.26 5.45
N SER A 264 -5.11 1.23 5.13
CA SER A 264 -4.33 2.31 4.54
C SER A 264 -3.13 1.78 3.75
N GLY A 265 -2.43 2.65 3.03
CA GLY A 265 -1.22 2.27 2.30
C GLY A 265 -0.12 1.69 3.21
N LEU A 266 0.05 2.24 4.42
CA LEU A 266 1.07 1.77 5.36
C LEU A 266 0.74 0.38 5.92
N MET A 267 -0.54 0.02 6.07
CA MET A 267 -0.93 -1.35 6.43
C MET A 267 -0.38 -2.39 5.43
N HIS A 268 -0.43 -2.08 4.13
CA HIS A 268 0.11 -2.97 3.10
C HIS A 268 1.64 -2.96 3.09
N VAL A 269 2.29 -1.81 3.38
CA VAL A 269 3.75 -1.73 3.49
C VAL A 269 4.24 -2.62 4.63
N THR A 270 3.60 -2.54 5.80
CA THR A 270 3.91 -3.38 6.96
C THR A 270 3.78 -4.87 6.64
N ALA A 271 2.72 -5.25 5.92
CA ALA A 271 2.51 -6.63 5.49
C ALA A 271 3.62 -7.09 4.54
N ALA A 272 4.01 -6.27 3.57
CA ALA A 272 5.08 -6.57 2.61
C ALA A 272 6.49 -6.57 3.24
N LEU A 273 6.65 -6.00 4.44
CA LEU A 273 7.86 -6.13 5.25
C LEU A 273 7.81 -7.34 6.19
N ASN A 274 6.73 -8.13 6.10
CA ASN A 274 6.43 -9.25 7.00
C ASN A 274 6.64 -8.88 8.46
N ARG A 275 6.08 -7.74 8.87
CA ARG A 275 6.10 -7.27 10.25
C ARG A 275 4.80 -7.66 10.95
N PRO A 276 4.86 -8.13 12.21
CA PRO A 276 3.69 -8.28 13.06
C PRO A 276 2.77 -7.06 13.01
N GLN A 277 1.50 -7.25 12.68
CA GLN A 277 0.57 -6.12 12.64
C GLN A 277 -0.85 -6.46 13.07
N VAL A 278 -1.52 -5.49 13.69
CA VAL A 278 -2.97 -5.49 13.85
C VAL A 278 -3.56 -4.47 12.89
N ALA A 279 -4.39 -4.92 11.95
CA ALA A 279 -5.04 -4.09 10.96
C ALA A 279 -6.51 -3.86 11.34
N VAL A 280 -6.89 -2.62 11.59
CA VAL A 280 -8.25 -2.22 11.99
C VAL A 280 -9.07 -1.81 10.77
N PHE A 281 -10.21 -2.47 10.57
CA PHE A 281 -11.12 -2.24 9.46
C PHE A 281 -12.47 -1.69 9.93
N GLY A 282 -12.89 -0.58 9.30
CA GLY A 282 -14.14 0.12 9.56
C GLY A 282 -15.13 -0.01 8.40
N SER A 283 -15.12 0.95 7.47
CA SER A 283 -16.08 1.00 6.35
C SER A 283 -15.75 0.08 5.16
N SER A 284 -14.56 -0.49 5.12
CA SER A 284 -14.06 -1.35 4.04
C SER A 284 -14.14 -2.84 4.36
N ASP A 285 -14.03 -3.66 3.31
CA ASP A 285 -14.03 -5.10 3.41
C ASP A 285 -12.59 -5.66 3.37
N PRO A 286 -12.11 -6.31 4.44
CA PRO A 286 -10.78 -6.90 4.48
C PRO A 286 -10.61 -8.05 3.48
N ARG A 287 -11.68 -8.62 2.92
CA ARG A 287 -11.60 -9.68 1.89
C ARG A 287 -11.17 -9.14 0.52
N HIS A 288 -11.36 -7.84 0.27
CA HIS A 288 -10.98 -7.24 -1.02
C HIS A 288 -9.54 -6.71 -1.03
N THR A 289 -9.10 -6.11 0.06
CA THR A 289 -7.75 -5.56 0.24
C THR A 289 -7.14 -5.99 1.57
N PRO A 290 -6.95 -7.31 1.81
CA PRO A 290 -6.35 -7.78 3.05
C PRO A 290 -4.87 -7.35 3.15
N PRO A 291 -4.32 -7.21 4.36
CA PRO A 291 -2.88 -7.28 4.54
C PRO A 291 -2.38 -8.68 4.16
N LEU A 292 -1.61 -8.77 3.09
CA LEU A 292 -1.07 -10.05 2.59
C LEU A 292 0.20 -10.42 3.36
N SER A 293 0.02 -10.93 4.57
CA SER A 293 1.09 -11.47 5.42
C SER A 293 0.51 -12.37 6.50
N GLN A 294 1.20 -13.48 6.79
CA GLN A 294 0.85 -14.38 7.90
C GLN A 294 1.11 -13.75 9.29
N ALA A 295 1.89 -12.67 9.34
CA ALA A 295 2.16 -11.90 10.55
C ALA A 295 1.07 -10.85 10.85
N ALA A 296 0.04 -10.74 10.01
CA ALA A 296 -1.08 -9.82 10.22
C ALA A 296 -2.24 -10.48 10.96
N SER A 297 -2.85 -9.73 11.88
CA SER A 297 -4.17 -10.00 12.46
C SER A 297 -5.13 -8.89 12.05
N ILE A 298 -6.38 -9.26 11.73
CA ILE A 298 -7.40 -8.32 11.23
C ILE A 298 -8.45 -8.13 12.33
N MET A 299 -8.70 -6.87 12.69
CA MET A 299 -9.79 -6.46 13.58
C MET A 299 -10.93 -5.89 12.76
N TRP A 300 -12.03 -6.63 12.68
CA TRP A 300 -13.22 -6.24 11.93
C TRP A 300 -14.47 -6.80 12.60
N LEU A 301 -15.38 -5.91 13.02
CA LEU A 301 -16.61 -6.30 13.73
C LEU A 301 -17.71 -6.86 12.81
N GLN A 302 -17.59 -6.68 11.49
CA GLN A 302 -18.57 -7.15 10.50
C GLN A 302 -20.03 -6.82 10.88
N LEU A 303 -20.26 -5.59 11.34
CA LEU A 303 -21.60 -5.10 11.66
C LEU A 303 -22.49 -5.14 10.41
N GLU A 304 -23.81 -5.18 10.57
CA GLU A 304 -24.75 -5.15 9.43
C GLU A 304 -24.52 -3.96 8.48
N CYS A 305 -24.08 -2.81 9.02
CA CYS A 305 -23.74 -1.63 8.24
C CYS A 305 -22.29 -1.58 7.71
N SER A 306 -21.46 -2.60 7.94
CA SER A 306 -20.05 -2.69 7.53
C SER A 306 -19.77 -4.01 6.80
N PRO A 307 -19.31 -3.97 5.55
CA PRO A 307 -18.65 -2.84 4.89
C PRO A 307 -19.64 -1.98 4.07
N CYS A 308 -19.58 -0.65 4.23
CA CYS A 308 -20.43 0.29 3.46
C CYS A 308 -19.68 1.04 2.34
N PHE A 309 -18.34 0.97 2.33
CA PHE A 309 -17.46 1.68 1.40
C PHE A 309 -17.70 3.19 1.31
N LYS A 310 -18.23 3.81 2.38
CA LYS A 310 -18.42 5.26 2.48
C LYS A 310 -17.21 5.93 3.14
N ARG A 311 -16.86 7.11 2.64
CA ARG A 311 -15.73 7.93 3.17
C ARG A 311 -16.05 8.50 4.55
N GLU A 312 -17.31 8.86 4.75
CA GLU A 312 -17.91 9.32 6.01
C GLU A 312 -18.99 8.32 6.44
N CYS A 313 -19.21 8.19 7.75
CA CYS A 313 -20.19 7.24 8.26
C CYS A 313 -21.61 7.76 7.99
N PRO A 314 -22.44 7.07 7.19
CA PRO A 314 -23.80 7.52 6.90
C PRO A 314 -24.71 7.51 8.14
N LEU A 315 -24.34 6.73 9.17
CA LEU A 315 -25.08 6.60 10.42
C LEU A 315 -24.51 7.48 11.55
N GLY A 316 -23.44 8.25 11.28
CA GLY A 316 -22.82 9.18 12.24
C GLY A 316 -22.09 8.54 13.44
N HIS A 317 -22.32 7.27 13.77
CA HIS A 317 -21.85 6.69 15.03
C HIS A 317 -20.41 6.13 14.99
N LEU A 318 -19.92 5.67 13.83
CA LEU A 318 -18.63 4.96 13.68
C LEU A 318 -18.43 3.72 14.59
N ARG A 319 -19.49 3.07 15.08
CA ARG A 319 -19.46 1.82 15.89
C ARG A 319 -18.49 0.75 15.37
N CYS A 320 -18.41 0.55 14.05
CA CYS A 320 -17.48 -0.41 13.44
C CYS A 320 -15.99 -0.15 13.75
N LEU A 321 -15.64 1.04 14.23
CA LEU A 321 -14.30 1.41 14.69
C LEU A 321 -14.28 1.67 16.19
N LYS A 322 -15.30 2.36 16.73
CA LYS A 322 -15.34 2.74 18.15
C LYS A 322 -15.48 1.53 19.09
N GLU A 323 -16.23 0.50 18.70
CA GLU A 323 -16.42 -0.71 19.53
C GLU A 323 -15.25 -1.69 19.40
N ILE A 324 -14.27 -1.41 18.53
CA ILE A 324 -12.98 -2.11 18.55
C ILE A 324 -12.18 -1.47 19.68
N GLU A 325 -12.36 -1.97 20.90
CA GLU A 325 -11.74 -1.39 22.09
C GLU A 325 -10.21 -1.63 22.11
N PRO A 326 -9.42 -0.70 22.69
CA PRO A 326 -7.96 -0.82 22.80
C PRO A 326 -7.49 -2.14 23.41
N GLU A 327 -8.25 -2.69 24.35
CA GLU A 327 -7.98 -3.96 25.01
C GLU A 327 -7.99 -5.13 24.01
N MET A 328 -8.92 -5.13 23.06
CA MET A 328 -8.99 -6.16 22.02
C MET A 328 -7.75 -6.11 21.12
N VAL A 329 -7.36 -4.90 20.70
CA VAL A 329 -6.17 -4.67 19.87
C VAL A 329 -4.89 -5.04 20.63
N PHE A 330 -4.82 -4.70 21.92
CA PHE A 330 -3.68 -5.01 22.78
C PHE A 330 -3.47 -6.51 22.93
N VAL A 331 -4.54 -7.29 23.16
CA VAL A 331 -4.46 -8.76 23.26
C VAL A 331 -3.92 -9.36 21.96
N GLU A 332 -4.44 -8.94 20.80
CA GLU A 332 -3.96 -9.43 19.51
C GLU A 332 -2.51 -9.02 19.23
N LEU A 333 -2.15 -7.77 19.48
CA LEU A 333 -0.78 -7.29 19.29
C LEU A 333 0.21 -8.06 20.18
N ARG A 334 -0.16 -8.35 21.43
CA ARG A 334 0.66 -9.17 22.34
C ARG A 334 0.86 -10.58 21.80
N LYS A 335 -0.17 -11.24 21.27
CA LYS A 335 -0.02 -12.57 20.67
C LYS A 335 1.01 -12.55 19.55
N LEU A 336 0.98 -11.52 18.71
CA LEU A 336 1.91 -11.37 17.59
C LEU A 336 3.35 -11.07 18.06
N LEU A 337 3.54 -10.24 19.09
CA LEU A 337 4.85 -9.94 19.67
C LEU A 337 5.54 -11.15 20.35
N HIS A 338 4.78 -12.17 20.72
CA HIS A 338 5.30 -13.40 21.36
C HIS A 338 5.34 -14.61 20.42
N ARG A 339 5.05 -14.43 19.12
CA ARG A 339 5.26 -15.51 18.16
C ARG A 339 6.77 -15.76 18.01
N PRO A 340 7.20 -17.03 18.03
CA PRO A 340 8.61 -17.40 18.01
C PRO A 340 9.32 -16.99 16.72
#